data_AF-A0A6G1LMU7-F1
#
_entry.id   AF-A0A6G1LMU7-F1
#
_cell.length_a   1.000
_cell.length_b   1.000
_cell.length_c   1.000
_cell.angle_alpha   90.00
_cell.angle_beta   90.00
_cell.angle_gamma   90.00
#
_symmetry.space_group_name_H-M   'P 1'
#
loop_
_entity.id
_entity.type
_entity.pdbx_description
1 polymer ?
#
loop_
_entity_poly.entity_id
_entity_poly.type
_entity_poly.pdbx_seq_one_letter_code
_entity_poly.pdbx_strand_id
1 'polypeptide(L)'
;SPKDSEKARRALTHLLPTIVRLDMRDLLTSLRATPLAHGIPGDGMAVKAAAALPREQAEYYLELLFKPGWDVNTALSNTEPPVLSVALHDISLTRWLLENGADPNAPNAGCDIDYTPLSVAVNTSTIPIVELLLQHSQHSHNGHLVYHATQRADLDEAIKMIKLLHDYNKPIDDVLYQDLKSYRLRAPFPRGTPLCYACEDDKVHIALTLLELGADPDKPCLRYDQSVGPSPRQVAIDHGWTLGP
;
A
#
# COMPACT_ATOMS: atom_id res chain seq x y z
N SER A 1 -0.96 -38.74 15.68
CA SER A 1 -1.06 -37.98 16.94
C SER A 1 -1.45 -36.52 16.64
N PRO A 2 -1.86 -35.71 17.63
CA PRO A 2 -2.11 -34.26 17.42
C PRO A 2 -0.91 -33.52 16.81
N LYS A 3 0.31 -33.93 17.17
CA LYS A 3 1.56 -33.38 16.64
C LYS A 3 1.77 -33.70 15.14
N ASP A 4 1.33 -34.88 14.70
CA ASP A 4 1.40 -35.27 13.27
C ASP A 4 0.36 -34.52 12.44
N SER A 5 -0.81 -34.23 13.03
CA SER A 5 -1.86 -33.42 12.40
C SER A 5 -1.39 -31.97 12.19
N GLU A 6 -0.73 -31.38 13.19
CA GLU A 6 -0.18 -30.02 13.09
C GLU A 6 0.94 -29.92 12.04
N LYS A 7 1.85 -30.90 12.01
CA LYS A 7 2.91 -30.97 11.00
C LYS A 7 2.34 -31.09 9.59
N ALA A 8 1.28 -31.89 9.42
CA ALA A 8 0.61 -32.05 8.14
C ALA A 8 -0.12 -30.77 7.70
N ARG A 9 -0.80 -30.06 8.62
CA ARG A 9 -1.42 -28.75 8.33
C ARG A 9 -0.41 -27.72 7.88
N ARG A 10 0.73 -27.62 8.57
CA ARG A 10 1.82 -26.71 8.20
C ARG A 10 2.40 -27.05 6.82
N ALA A 11 2.59 -28.33 6.52
CA ALA A 11 3.04 -28.75 5.19
C ALA A 11 2.02 -28.38 4.10
N LEU A 12 0.73 -28.55 4.38
CA LEU A 12 -0.34 -28.17 3.45
C LEU A 12 -0.40 -26.65 3.22
N THR A 13 -0.25 -25.83 4.25
CA THR A 13 -0.16 -24.35 4.11
C THR A 13 0.95 -23.97 3.13
N HIS A 14 2.15 -24.57 3.26
CA HIS A 14 3.26 -24.32 2.33
C HIS A 14 3.01 -24.81 0.89
N LEU A 15 2.12 -25.78 0.68
CA LEU A 15 1.76 -26.28 -0.64
C LEU A 15 0.64 -25.47 -1.31
N LEU A 16 -0.21 -24.78 -0.54
CA LEU A 16 -1.33 -23.99 -1.08
C LEU A 16 -0.91 -22.99 -2.18
N PRO A 17 0.17 -22.19 -2.04
CA PRO A 17 0.58 -21.27 -3.10
C PRO A 17 0.95 -21.99 -4.41
N THR A 18 1.50 -23.21 -4.32
CA THR A 18 1.85 -24.02 -5.50
C THR A 18 0.61 -24.63 -6.15
N ILE A 19 -0.35 -25.09 -5.33
CA ILE A 19 -1.64 -25.61 -5.81
C ILE A 19 -2.41 -24.53 -6.57
N VAL A 20 -2.43 -23.31 -6.04
CA VAL A 20 -3.08 -22.15 -6.65
C VAL A 20 -2.37 -21.76 -7.95
N ARG A 21 -1.03 -21.61 -7.94
CA ARG A 21 -0.25 -21.24 -9.13
C ARG A 21 -0.38 -22.21 -10.30
N LEU A 22 -0.60 -23.49 -10.02
CA LEU A 22 -0.75 -24.54 -11.02
C LEU A 22 -2.22 -24.79 -11.40
N ASP A 23 -3.18 -23.97 -10.94
CA ASP A 23 -4.63 -24.12 -11.14
C ASP A 23 -5.14 -25.54 -10.81
N MET A 24 -4.57 -26.18 -9.78
CA MET A 24 -4.92 -27.54 -9.38
C MET A 24 -6.20 -27.58 -8.53
N ARG A 25 -7.33 -27.19 -9.14
CA ARG A 25 -8.63 -27.03 -8.46
C ARG A 25 -9.11 -28.32 -7.79
N ASP A 26 -9.03 -29.45 -8.50
CA ASP A 26 -9.49 -30.74 -7.99
C ASP A 26 -8.68 -31.17 -6.78
N LEU A 27 -7.38 -30.90 -6.78
CA LEU A 27 -6.51 -31.18 -5.65
C LEU A 27 -6.89 -30.30 -4.45
N LEU A 28 -7.12 -29.00 -4.65
CA LEU A 28 -7.54 -28.11 -3.54
C LEU A 28 -8.89 -28.55 -2.95
N THR A 29 -9.86 -28.85 -3.79
CA THR A 29 -11.19 -29.32 -3.36
C THR A 29 -11.08 -30.65 -2.62
N SER A 30 -10.31 -31.60 -3.15
CA SER A 30 -10.06 -32.90 -2.52
C SER A 30 -9.36 -32.76 -1.18
N LEU A 31 -8.35 -31.88 -1.08
CA LEU A 31 -7.67 -31.60 0.17
C LEU A 31 -8.64 -31.07 1.20
N ARG A 32 -9.50 -30.11 0.86
CA ARG A 32 -10.47 -29.50 1.79
C ARG A 32 -11.60 -30.43 2.24
N ALA A 33 -11.92 -31.45 1.45
CA ALA A 33 -12.83 -32.52 1.88
C ALA A 33 -12.22 -33.40 2.98
N THR A 34 -10.91 -33.32 3.22
CA THR A 34 -10.27 -34.06 4.31
C THR A 34 -10.43 -33.36 5.67
N PRO A 35 -10.63 -34.11 6.77
CA PRO A 35 -10.65 -33.55 8.12
C PRO A 35 -9.34 -32.85 8.53
N LEU A 36 -8.22 -33.23 7.90
CA LEU A 36 -6.91 -32.60 8.13
C LEU A 36 -6.87 -31.15 7.63
N ALA A 37 -7.58 -30.86 6.54
CA ALA A 37 -7.58 -29.56 5.88
C ALA A 37 -8.70 -28.62 6.34
N HIS A 38 -9.65 -29.12 7.13
CA HIS A 38 -10.69 -28.32 7.71
C HIS A 38 -10.06 -27.26 8.64
N GLY A 39 -10.25 -25.99 8.29
CA GLY A 39 -9.67 -24.87 9.03
C GLY A 39 -8.16 -24.67 8.85
N ILE A 40 -7.54 -25.18 7.78
CA ILE A 40 -6.20 -24.68 7.40
C ILE A 40 -6.37 -23.21 7.03
N PRO A 41 -5.73 -22.27 7.76
CA PRO A 41 -5.72 -20.89 7.36
C PRO A 41 -5.05 -20.83 5.99
N GLY A 42 -5.63 -20.08 5.04
CA GLY A 42 -4.82 -19.56 3.95
C GLY A 42 -3.58 -18.89 4.55
N ASP A 43 -2.48 -18.82 3.81
CA ASP A 43 -1.41 -17.88 4.14
C ASP A 43 -1.40 -16.76 3.09
N GLY A 44 -0.75 -15.65 3.43
CA GLY A 44 -0.65 -14.52 2.51
C GLY A 44 -0.02 -14.90 1.17
N MET A 45 0.82 -15.94 1.14
CA MET A 45 1.44 -16.44 -0.10
C MET A 45 0.41 -17.10 -1.03
N ALA A 46 -0.53 -17.88 -0.51
CA ALA A 46 -1.57 -18.51 -1.30
C ALA A 46 -2.57 -17.47 -1.82
N VAL A 47 -2.92 -16.49 -0.99
CA VAL A 47 -3.80 -15.37 -1.36
C VAL A 47 -3.14 -14.50 -2.45
N LYS A 48 -1.86 -14.19 -2.29
CA LYS A 48 -1.08 -13.46 -3.30
C LYS A 48 -0.97 -14.23 -4.61
N ALA A 49 -0.74 -15.55 -4.54
CA ALA A 49 -0.73 -16.42 -5.72
C ALA A 49 -2.09 -16.41 -6.43
N ALA A 50 -3.20 -16.43 -5.70
CA ALA A 50 -4.55 -16.41 -6.26
C ALA A 50 -4.82 -15.10 -6.98
N ALA A 51 -4.47 -13.97 -6.37
CA ALA A 51 -4.66 -12.64 -6.96
C ALA A 51 -3.83 -12.40 -8.23
N ALA A 52 -2.79 -13.20 -8.48
CA ALA A 52 -1.96 -13.11 -9.69
C ALA A 52 -2.50 -13.96 -10.87
N LEU A 53 -3.57 -14.73 -10.66
CA LEU A 53 -4.23 -15.50 -11.71
C LEU A 53 -5.17 -14.60 -12.53
N PRO A 54 -5.60 -15.02 -13.73
CA PRO A 54 -6.64 -14.29 -14.44
C PRO A 54 -7.93 -14.26 -13.62
N ARG A 55 -8.73 -13.21 -13.84
CA ARG A 55 -9.86 -12.80 -12.99
C ARG A 55 -10.73 -13.95 -12.49
N GLU A 56 -11.28 -14.77 -13.39
CA GLU A 56 -12.21 -15.84 -13.01
C GLU A 56 -11.56 -16.89 -12.09
N GLN A 57 -10.27 -17.19 -12.31
CA GLN A 57 -9.50 -18.08 -11.44
C GLN A 57 -9.21 -17.41 -10.10
N ALA A 58 -8.82 -16.13 -10.13
CA ALA A 58 -8.52 -15.36 -8.94
C ALA A 58 -9.73 -15.29 -8.00
N GLU A 59 -10.90 -14.90 -8.52
CA GLU A 59 -12.16 -14.86 -7.75
C GLU A 59 -12.46 -16.23 -7.13
N TYR A 60 -12.42 -17.32 -7.91
CA TYR A 60 -12.64 -18.68 -7.41
C TYR A 60 -11.70 -19.07 -6.26
N TYR A 61 -10.39 -18.86 -6.43
CA TYR A 61 -9.42 -19.23 -5.41
C TYR A 61 -9.49 -18.32 -4.18
N LEU A 62 -9.72 -17.02 -4.34
CA LEU A 62 -9.87 -16.09 -3.24
C LEU A 62 -11.11 -16.39 -2.42
N GLU A 63 -12.26 -16.65 -3.04
CA GLU A 63 -13.46 -17.10 -2.34
C GLU A 63 -13.19 -18.36 -1.51
N LEU A 64 -12.48 -19.32 -2.11
CA LEU A 64 -12.10 -20.53 -1.41
C LEU A 64 -11.18 -20.21 -0.23
N LEU A 65 -10.19 -19.34 -0.38
CA LEU A 65 -9.22 -19.00 0.66
C LEU A 65 -9.83 -18.14 1.78
N PHE A 66 -10.88 -17.35 1.50
CA PHE A 66 -11.57 -16.52 2.49
C PHE A 66 -12.60 -17.30 3.33
N LYS A 67 -13.27 -18.32 2.76
CA LYS A 67 -14.24 -19.17 3.47
C LYS A 67 -13.80 -19.75 4.84
N PRO A 68 -12.54 -20.15 5.06
CA PRO A 68 -12.03 -20.57 6.37
C PRO A 68 -11.93 -19.44 7.41
N GLY A 69 -12.34 -18.20 7.09
CA GLY A 69 -12.23 -17.04 7.97
C GLY A 69 -10.96 -16.23 7.77
N TRP A 70 -10.28 -16.35 6.63
CA TRP A 70 -9.19 -15.43 6.29
C TRP A 70 -9.79 -14.06 6.00
N ASP A 71 -9.41 -13.07 6.80
CA ASP A 71 -9.86 -11.69 6.62
C ASP A 71 -9.17 -11.07 5.40
N VAL A 72 -9.98 -10.53 4.47
CA VAL A 72 -9.52 -9.85 3.25
C VAL A 72 -8.56 -8.70 3.53
N ASN A 73 -8.63 -8.10 4.72
CA ASN A 73 -7.77 -7.02 5.21
C ASN A 73 -6.55 -7.52 5.99
N THR A 74 -6.30 -8.83 6.03
CA THR A 74 -5.07 -9.40 6.57
C THR A 74 -3.89 -9.04 5.67
N ALA A 75 -2.83 -8.48 6.24
CA ALA A 75 -1.59 -8.22 5.53
C ALA A 75 -1.00 -9.53 4.95
N LEU A 76 -0.50 -9.48 3.71
CA LEU A 76 0.07 -10.66 3.06
C LEU A 76 1.39 -11.10 3.71
N SER A 77 2.15 -10.14 4.24
CA SER A 77 3.35 -10.37 5.04
C SER A 77 3.65 -9.15 5.90
N ASN A 78 4.73 -9.19 6.69
CA ASN A 78 5.16 -8.05 7.51
C ASN A 78 5.49 -6.80 6.68
N THR A 79 5.70 -6.92 5.37
CA THR A 79 6.06 -5.78 4.51
C THR A 79 5.07 -5.56 3.38
N GLU A 80 4.06 -6.41 3.26
CA GLU A 80 3.12 -6.38 2.14
C GLU A 80 1.71 -6.12 2.66
N PRO A 81 1.04 -5.04 2.19
CA PRO A 81 -0.33 -4.75 2.59
C PRO A 81 -1.29 -5.88 2.17
N PRO A 82 -2.57 -5.79 2.55
CA PRO A 82 -3.56 -6.81 2.21
C PRO A 82 -3.71 -7.05 0.70
N VAL A 83 -4.44 -8.12 0.35
CA VAL A 83 -4.57 -8.65 -1.02
C VAL A 83 -4.95 -7.60 -2.08
N LEU A 84 -5.70 -6.57 -1.70
CA LEU A 84 -6.04 -5.46 -2.58
C LEU A 84 -4.80 -4.81 -3.23
N SER A 85 -3.67 -4.77 -2.53
CA SER A 85 -2.40 -4.21 -3.03
C SER A 85 -1.77 -4.97 -4.21
N VAL A 86 -2.12 -6.24 -4.40
CA VAL A 86 -1.57 -7.08 -5.49
C VAL A 86 -2.58 -7.32 -6.62
N ALA A 87 -3.84 -6.93 -6.44
CA ALA A 87 -4.89 -6.99 -7.45
C ALA A 87 -4.97 -5.75 -8.36
N LEU A 88 -4.12 -4.75 -8.12
CA LEU A 88 -4.16 -3.42 -8.77
C LEU A 88 -3.78 -3.40 -10.25
N HIS A 89 -3.55 -4.56 -10.86
CA HIS A 89 -3.33 -4.74 -12.29
C HIS A 89 -4.63 -5.00 -13.06
N ASP A 90 -5.71 -5.35 -12.35
CA ASP A 90 -7.04 -5.61 -12.91
C ASP A 90 -8.09 -4.83 -12.13
N ILE A 91 -8.69 -3.82 -12.78
CA ILE A 91 -9.72 -2.98 -12.17
C ILE A 91 -10.98 -3.77 -11.78
N SER A 92 -11.29 -4.86 -12.48
CA SER A 92 -12.44 -5.72 -12.20
C SER A 92 -12.19 -6.56 -10.95
N LEU A 93 -10.99 -7.17 -10.84
CA LEU A 93 -10.60 -7.90 -9.63
C LEU A 93 -10.49 -6.95 -8.42
N THR A 94 -9.95 -5.74 -8.64
CA THR A 94 -9.90 -4.68 -7.62
C THR A 94 -11.31 -4.35 -7.12
N ARG A 95 -12.26 -4.12 -8.04
CA ARG A 95 -13.67 -3.86 -7.70
C ARG A 95 -14.29 -5.02 -6.93
N TRP A 96 -14.08 -6.24 -7.39
CA TRP A 96 -14.59 -7.45 -6.72
C TRP A 96 -14.08 -7.56 -5.28
N LEU A 97 -12.79 -7.27 -5.03
CA LEU A 97 -12.23 -7.27 -3.68
C LEU A 97 -12.85 -6.18 -2.79
N LEU A 98 -13.09 -4.98 -3.32
CA LEU A 98 -13.78 -3.91 -2.60
C LEU A 98 -15.22 -4.30 -2.24
N GLU A 99 -15.94 -4.93 -3.17
CA GLU A 99 -17.29 -5.47 -2.95
C GLU A 99 -17.30 -6.58 -1.88
N ASN A 100 -16.17 -7.28 -1.72
CA ASN A 100 -15.96 -8.29 -0.67
C ASN A 100 -15.32 -7.71 0.62
N GLY A 101 -15.37 -6.38 0.82
CA GLY A 101 -14.98 -5.74 2.08
C GLY A 101 -13.50 -5.44 2.22
N ALA A 102 -12.72 -5.48 1.14
CA ALA A 102 -11.36 -4.98 1.15
C ALA A 102 -11.35 -3.47 1.43
N ASP A 103 -10.54 -3.04 2.39
CA ASP A 103 -10.34 -1.64 2.75
C ASP A 103 -9.06 -1.12 2.07
N PRO A 104 -9.15 -0.11 1.20
CA PRO A 104 -7.99 0.54 0.57
C PRO A 104 -6.98 1.12 1.57
N ASN A 105 -7.41 1.44 2.79
CA ASN A 105 -6.59 2.00 3.85
C ASN A 105 -6.27 0.99 4.95
N ALA A 106 -6.58 -0.29 4.73
CA ALA A 106 -6.31 -1.32 5.70
C ALA A 106 -4.87 -1.18 6.20
N PRO A 107 -4.65 -0.89 7.48
CA PRO A 107 -3.32 -0.65 7.99
C PRO A 107 -2.54 -1.93 7.84
N ASN A 108 -1.31 -1.85 7.38
CA ASN A 108 -0.43 -3.00 7.39
C ASN A 108 -0.02 -3.29 8.85
N ALA A 109 -0.85 -4.06 9.56
CA ALA A 109 -0.64 -4.42 10.96
C ALA A 109 0.73 -5.09 11.19
N GLY A 110 1.34 -5.67 10.15
CA GLY A 110 2.68 -6.24 10.16
C GLY A 110 3.82 -5.28 9.79
N CYS A 111 3.56 -4.13 9.15
CA CYS A 111 4.60 -3.24 8.63
C CYS A 111 5.00 -2.14 9.59
N ASP A 112 6.29 -1.86 9.59
CA ASP A 112 6.95 -0.84 10.40
C ASP A 112 6.59 0.61 9.98
N ILE A 113 5.92 0.76 8.84
CA ILE A 113 5.49 2.04 8.29
C ILE A 113 4.03 1.97 7.85
N ASP A 114 3.36 3.12 7.90
CA ASP A 114 2.03 3.32 7.33
C ASP A 114 2.07 3.24 5.80
N TYR A 115 1.91 2.01 5.30
CA TYR A 115 1.90 1.65 3.89
C TYR A 115 0.68 0.77 3.60
N THR A 116 -0.26 1.32 2.82
CA THR A 116 -1.61 0.76 2.60
C THR A 116 -1.78 0.25 1.16
N PRO A 117 -2.83 -0.53 0.85
CA PRO A 117 -3.16 -0.84 -0.54
C PRO A 117 -3.29 0.41 -1.45
N LEU A 118 -3.87 1.49 -0.95
CA LEU A 118 -3.97 2.76 -1.67
C LEU A 118 -2.60 3.41 -1.89
N SER A 119 -1.67 3.33 -0.92
CA SER A 119 -0.27 3.78 -1.09
C SER A 119 0.42 3.07 -2.25
N VAL A 120 0.22 1.75 -2.36
CA VAL A 120 0.76 0.95 -3.48
C VAL A 120 0.14 1.41 -4.80
N ALA A 121 -1.17 1.58 -4.85
CA ALA A 121 -1.87 2.02 -6.07
C ALA A 121 -1.41 3.38 -6.56
N VAL A 122 -1.26 4.35 -5.66
CA VAL A 122 -0.75 5.68 -5.97
C VAL A 122 0.66 5.61 -6.55
N ASN A 123 1.52 4.73 -6.03
CA ASN A 123 2.89 4.59 -6.50
C ASN A 123 2.98 3.89 -7.87
N THR A 124 2.20 2.82 -8.11
CA THR A 124 2.48 1.90 -9.22
C THR A 124 1.31 1.68 -10.19
N SER A 125 0.08 2.03 -9.82
CA SER A 125 -1.10 1.75 -10.63
C SER A 125 -1.53 2.94 -11.50
N THR A 126 -2.61 2.73 -12.25
CA THR A 126 -3.23 3.68 -13.16
C THR A 126 -4.17 4.63 -12.40
N ILE A 127 -4.37 5.84 -12.95
CA ILE A 127 -5.30 6.82 -12.39
C ILE A 127 -6.71 6.25 -12.16
N PRO A 128 -7.35 5.51 -13.09
CA PRO A 128 -8.68 4.95 -12.87
C PRO A 128 -8.78 3.99 -11.67
N ILE A 129 -7.73 3.21 -11.40
CA ILE A 129 -7.70 2.32 -10.22
C ILE A 129 -7.56 3.15 -8.96
N VAL A 130 -6.70 4.18 -8.96
CA VAL A 130 -6.55 5.07 -7.80
C VAL A 130 -7.86 5.82 -7.52
N GLU A 131 -8.54 6.35 -8.54
CA GLU A 131 -9.84 6.99 -8.41
C GLU A 131 -10.88 6.05 -7.78
N LEU A 132 -10.95 4.80 -8.26
CA LEU A 132 -11.82 3.77 -7.67
C LEU A 132 -11.53 3.59 -6.17
N LEU A 133 -10.26 3.48 -5.78
CA LEU A 133 -9.91 3.32 -4.37
C LEU A 133 -10.18 4.58 -3.54
N LEU A 134 -9.96 5.77 -4.11
CA LEU A 134 -10.23 7.06 -3.47
C LEU A 134 -11.72 7.23 -3.16
N GLN A 135 -12.60 6.77 -4.05
CA GLN A 135 -14.05 6.75 -3.81
C GLN A 135 -14.44 5.93 -2.58
N HIS A 136 -13.69 4.87 -2.27
CA HIS A 136 -13.89 4.03 -1.09
C HIS A 136 -13.09 4.50 0.15
N SER A 137 -12.32 5.58 0.04
CA SER A 137 -11.38 6.05 1.09
C SER A 137 -11.39 7.56 1.31
N GLN A 138 -12.49 8.24 0.97
CA GLN A 138 -12.57 9.71 0.96
C GLN A 138 -12.10 10.35 2.28
N HIS A 139 -12.49 9.79 3.42
CA HIS A 139 -12.19 10.33 4.76
C HIS A 139 -10.86 9.85 5.37
N SER A 140 -10.10 8.99 4.68
CA SER A 140 -8.83 8.50 5.19
C SER A 140 -7.67 9.43 4.83
N HIS A 141 -6.77 9.66 5.79
CA HIS A 141 -5.54 10.43 5.60
C HIS A 141 -4.28 9.57 5.73
N ASN A 142 -4.44 8.25 5.85
CA ASN A 142 -3.33 7.32 6.05
C ASN A 142 -2.54 7.08 4.76
N GLY A 143 -1.35 6.54 4.92
CA GLY A 143 -0.57 5.93 3.85
C GLY A 143 0.30 6.88 3.05
N HIS A 144 0.51 8.12 3.52
CA HIS A 144 1.46 9.08 2.93
C HIS A 144 1.32 9.26 1.40
N LEU A 145 0.08 9.32 0.92
CA LEU A 145 -0.25 9.19 -0.51
C LEU A 145 0.51 10.17 -1.40
N VAL A 146 0.57 11.45 -0.99
CA VAL A 146 1.24 12.49 -1.77
C VAL A 146 2.73 12.20 -1.91
N TYR A 147 3.41 11.75 -0.84
CA TYR A 147 4.79 11.30 -0.95
C TYR A 147 4.95 10.13 -1.92
N HIS A 148 4.06 9.14 -1.92
CA HIS A 148 4.14 8.04 -2.89
C HIS A 148 3.90 8.51 -4.33
N ALA A 149 3.04 9.52 -4.54
CA ALA A 149 2.85 10.12 -5.86
C ALA A 149 4.13 10.79 -6.38
N THR A 150 4.94 11.41 -5.51
CA THR A 150 6.22 12.04 -5.87
C THR A 150 7.32 11.04 -6.23
N GLN A 151 7.10 9.74 -5.97
CA GLN A 151 8.05 8.66 -6.28
C GLN A 151 7.78 7.95 -7.61
N ARG A 152 6.70 8.34 -8.32
CA ARG A 152 6.41 7.80 -9.65
C ARG A 152 7.52 8.18 -10.63
N ALA A 153 7.89 7.25 -11.50
CA ALA A 153 8.98 7.43 -12.46
C ALA A 153 8.62 8.44 -13.57
N ASP A 154 7.36 8.47 -14.00
CA ASP A 154 6.87 9.41 -14.99
C ASP A 154 6.41 10.71 -14.32
N LEU A 155 7.02 11.84 -14.72
CA LEU A 155 6.78 13.15 -14.11
C LEU A 155 5.35 13.64 -14.33
N ASP A 156 4.80 13.47 -15.53
CA ASP A 156 3.45 13.96 -15.85
C ASP A 156 2.40 13.16 -15.06
N GLU A 157 2.58 11.85 -14.96
CA GLU A 157 1.74 11.00 -14.14
C GLU A 157 1.89 11.30 -12.63
N ALA A 158 3.09 11.63 -12.15
CA ALA A 158 3.31 12.09 -10.78
C ALA A 158 2.51 13.37 -10.48
N ILE A 159 2.61 14.37 -11.35
CA ILE A 159 1.90 15.65 -11.21
C ILE A 159 0.39 15.44 -11.25
N LYS A 160 -0.12 14.66 -12.23
CA LYS A 160 -1.55 14.32 -12.30
C LYS A 160 -2.03 13.61 -11.04
N MET A 161 -1.25 12.66 -10.52
CA MET A 161 -1.58 11.93 -9.31
C MET A 161 -1.64 12.86 -8.08
N ILE A 162 -0.68 13.77 -7.93
CA ILE A 162 -0.68 14.76 -6.83
C ILE A 162 -1.93 15.64 -6.89
N LYS A 163 -2.27 16.15 -8.08
CA LYS A 163 -3.48 16.98 -8.29
C LYS A 163 -4.76 16.20 -7.98
N LEU A 164 -4.86 14.95 -8.44
CA LEU A 164 -5.98 14.07 -8.11
C LEU A 164 -6.12 13.88 -6.59
N LEU A 165 -5.02 13.63 -5.88
CA LEU A 165 -5.04 13.48 -4.43
C LEU A 165 -5.50 14.77 -3.73
N HIS A 166 -5.08 15.93 -4.23
CA HIS A 166 -5.56 17.23 -3.76
C HIS A 166 -7.08 17.39 -3.95
N ASP A 167 -7.60 17.04 -5.13
CA ASP A 167 -9.04 17.12 -5.44
C ASP A 167 -9.88 16.22 -4.51
N TYR A 168 -9.29 15.12 -4.02
CA TYR A 168 -9.88 14.24 -3.00
C TYR A 168 -9.56 14.67 -1.55
N ASN A 169 -9.11 15.91 -1.34
CA ASN A 169 -8.77 16.50 -0.04
C ASN A 169 -7.74 15.69 0.75
N LYS A 170 -6.77 15.07 0.06
CA LYS A 170 -5.65 14.40 0.73
C LYS A 170 -4.61 15.43 1.16
N PRO A 171 -3.98 15.23 2.34
CA PRO A 171 -3.06 16.21 2.89
C PRO A 171 -1.80 16.32 2.02
N ILE A 172 -1.52 17.54 1.57
CA ILE A 172 -0.36 17.87 0.72
C ILE A 172 0.93 18.08 1.54
N ASP A 173 0.79 18.52 2.79
CA ASP A 173 1.89 19.08 3.59
C ASP A 173 2.09 18.40 4.96
N ASP A 174 1.67 17.13 5.05
CA ASP A 174 1.84 16.33 6.26
C ASP A 174 3.29 15.85 6.40
N VAL A 175 3.79 15.90 7.64
CA VAL A 175 5.07 15.29 7.97
C VAL A 175 4.91 13.76 7.98
N LEU A 176 5.83 13.05 7.34
CA LEU A 176 5.77 11.59 7.27
C LEU A 176 5.95 10.93 8.64
N TYR A 177 5.35 9.75 8.78
CA TYR A 177 5.48 8.81 9.89
C TYR A 177 5.05 9.38 11.24
N GLN A 178 3.92 10.09 11.27
CA GLN A 178 3.35 10.67 12.50
C GLN A 178 2.34 9.76 13.21
N ASP A 179 1.91 8.66 12.58
CA ASP A 179 1.12 7.65 13.27
C ASP A 179 1.94 6.96 14.37
N LEU A 180 1.24 6.46 15.40
CA LEU A 180 1.86 5.89 16.60
C LEU A 180 2.89 4.79 16.29
N LYS A 181 2.64 3.97 15.27
CA LYS A 181 3.49 2.82 14.96
C LYS A 181 4.73 3.28 14.21
N SER A 182 4.58 4.02 13.12
CA SER A 182 5.71 4.51 12.34
C SER A 182 6.56 5.48 13.15
N TYR A 183 5.95 6.35 13.97
CA TYR A 183 6.67 7.30 14.81
C TYR A 183 7.69 6.60 15.70
N ARG A 184 7.30 5.51 16.37
CA ARG A 184 8.20 4.76 17.29
C ARG A 184 9.50 4.32 16.62
N LEU A 185 9.44 3.99 15.33
CA LEU A 185 10.59 3.48 14.58
C LEU A 185 11.32 4.60 13.83
N ARG A 186 10.61 5.63 13.38
CA ARG A 186 11.12 6.69 12.49
C ARG A 186 11.50 7.98 13.22
N ALA A 187 11.04 8.22 14.44
CA ALA A 187 11.32 9.45 15.20
C ALA A 187 12.82 9.78 15.36
N PRO A 188 13.74 8.82 15.55
CA PRO A 188 15.17 9.14 15.63
C PRO A 188 15.78 9.69 14.34
N PHE A 189 15.11 9.53 13.20
CA PHE A 189 15.54 9.98 11.88
C PHE A 189 14.81 11.26 11.47
N PRO A 190 15.39 12.10 10.59
CA PRO A 190 14.67 13.23 9.99
C PRO A 190 13.44 12.75 9.21
N ARG A 191 12.30 13.40 9.45
CA ARG A 191 11.02 13.15 8.78
C ARG A 191 10.52 14.48 8.23
N GLY A 192 10.40 14.58 6.91
CA GLY A 192 9.95 15.78 6.22
C GLY A 192 8.52 15.69 5.71
N THR A 193 8.07 16.76 5.05
CA THR A 193 6.87 16.75 4.20
C THR A 193 7.21 16.23 2.80
N PRO A 194 6.22 15.91 1.94
CA PRO A 194 6.47 15.61 0.54
C PRO A 194 7.32 16.68 -0.17
N LEU A 195 7.16 17.96 0.20
CA LEU A 195 7.95 19.05 -0.35
C LEU A 195 9.43 18.98 0.08
N CYS A 196 9.72 18.64 1.35
CA CYS A 196 11.10 18.39 1.81
C CYS A 196 11.79 17.37 0.91
N TYR A 197 11.17 16.20 0.70
CA TYR A 197 11.74 15.13 -0.11
C TYR A 197 11.85 15.51 -1.60
N ALA A 198 10.89 16.26 -2.14
CA ALA A 198 10.98 16.74 -3.52
C ALA A 198 12.16 17.69 -3.73
N CYS A 199 12.44 18.57 -2.77
CA CYS A 199 13.63 19.43 -2.81
C CYS A 199 14.92 18.61 -2.65
N GLU A 200 14.98 17.68 -1.69
CA GLU A 200 16.15 16.80 -1.45
C GLU A 200 16.49 15.93 -2.67
N ASP A 201 15.47 15.41 -3.36
CA ASP A 201 15.61 14.60 -4.58
C ASP A 201 15.86 15.44 -5.86
N ASP A 202 15.96 16.76 -5.76
CA ASP A 202 16.08 17.70 -6.88
C ASP A 202 14.91 17.63 -7.91
N LYS A 203 13.70 17.30 -7.43
CA LYS A 203 12.49 17.17 -8.26
C LYS A 203 11.77 18.52 -8.40
N VAL A 204 12.39 19.47 -9.11
CA VAL A 204 11.92 20.86 -9.27
C VAL A 204 10.44 20.97 -9.61
N HIS A 205 9.97 20.29 -10.67
CA HIS A 205 8.58 20.40 -11.13
C HIS A 205 7.56 19.83 -10.13
N ILE A 206 7.96 18.81 -9.36
CA ILE A 206 7.13 18.25 -8.29
C ILE A 206 7.05 19.24 -7.14
N ALA A 207 8.18 19.82 -6.72
CA ALA A 207 8.21 20.83 -5.66
C ALA A 207 7.37 22.06 -6.02
N LEU A 208 7.48 22.56 -7.26
CA LEU A 208 6.62 23.63 -7.77
C LEU A 208 5.14 23.26 -7.71
N THR A 209 4.77 22.05 -8.13
CA THR A 209 3.38 21.57 -8.04
C THR A 209 2.88 21.55 -6.60
N LEU A 210 3.69 21.09 -5.65
CA LEU A 210 3.31 21.06 -4.23
C LEU A 210 3.13 22.48 -3.66
N LEU A 211 4.00 23.42 -4.04
CA LEU A 211 3.88 24.85 -3.67
C LEU A 211 2.60 25.48 -4.24
N GLU A 212 2.28 25.22 -5.52
CA GLU A 212 1.03 25.66 -6.15
C GLU A 212 -0.20 25.17 -5.40
N LEU A 213 -0.12 23.97 -4.79
CA LEU A 213 -1.19 23.35 -4.01
C LEU A 213 -1.15 23.70 -2.51
N GLY A 214 -0.28 24.62 -2.11
CA GLY A 214 -0.24 25.20 -0.76
C GLY A 214 0.69 24.50 0.24
N ALA A 215 1.67 23.71 -0.20
CA ALA A 215 2.71 23.21 0.69
C ALA A 215 3.55 24.35 1.28
N ASP A 216 3.91 24.25 2.56
CA ASP A 216 4.68 25.29 3.25
C ASP A 216 6.19 25.14 2.94
N PRO A 217 6.80 26.09 2.20
CA PRO A 217 8.22 26.05 1.87
C PRO A 217 9.15 26.20 3.08
N ASP A 218 8.64 26.68 4.21
CA ASP A 218 9.41 26.96 5.41
C ASP A 218 9.20 25.92 6.52
N LYS A 219 8.32 24.94 6.31
CA LYS A 219 8.08 23.84 7.27
C LYS A 219 9.30 22.90 7.31
N PRO A 220 10.02 22.82 8.44
CA PRO A 220 11.24 22.02 8.53
C PRO A 220 10.94 20.53 8.73
N CYS A 221 11.95 19.70 8.47
CA CYS A 221 11.94 18.31 8.92
C CYS A 221 11.89 18.22 10.45
N LEU A 222 11.35 17.12 10.96
CA LEU A 222 11.29 16.81 12.38
C LEU A 222 12.16 15.59 12.72
N ARG A 223 12.88 15.67 13.84
CA ARG A 223 13.48 14.51 14.52
C ARG A 223 12.90 14.47 15.93
N TYR A 224 12.26 13.37 16.27
CA TYR A 224 11.24 13.35 17.31
C TYR A 224 10.24 14.49 17.04
N ASP A 225 10.02 15.37 18.02
CA ASP A 225 9.12 16.52 17.91
C ASP A 225 9.90 17.84 17.77
N GLN A 226 11.19 17.78 17.44
CA GLN A 226 12.05 18.95 17.27
C GLN A 226 12.32 19.20 15.80
N SER A 227 12.21 20.47 15.39
CA SER A 227 12.63 20.92 14.07
C SER A 227 14.13 20.73 13.88
N VAL A 228 14.52 20.14 12.75
CA VAL A 228 15.91 19.88 12.40
C VAL A 228 16.16 20.13 10.91
N GLY A 229 17.39 20.52 10.59
CA GLY A 229 17.83 20.67 9.20
C GLY A 229 17.29 21.94 8.51
N PRO A 230 17.64 22.13 7.24
CA PRO A 230 17.13 23.23 6.42
C PRO A 230 15.63 23.06 6.12
N SER A 231 14.93 24.16 5.87
CA SER A 231 13.58 24.13 5.28
C SER A 231 13.65 23.73 3.80
N PRO A 232 12.53 23.26 3.19
CA PRO A 232 12.48 23.01 1.75
C PRO A 232 12.96 24.18 0.90
N ARG A 233 12.64 25.43 1.30
CA ARG A 233 13.14 26.65 0.67
C ARG A 233 14.66 26.72 0.69
N GLN A 234 15.28 26.46 1.85
CA GLN A 234 16.72 26.53 1.99
C GLN A 234 17.40 25.43 1.16
N VAL A 235 16.85 24.20 1.16
CA VAL A 235 17.35 23.11 0.30
C VAL A 235 17.31 23.50 -1.19
N ALA A 236 16.20 24.09 -1.64
CA ALA A 236 16.07 24.58 -3.01
C ALA A 236 17.12 25.65 -3.36
N ILE A 237 17.39 26.60 -2.46
CA ILE A 237 18.44 27.62 -2.63
C ILE A 237 19.82 26.96 -2.71
N ASP A 238 20.09 25.98 -1.85
CA ASP A 238 21.36 25.25 -1.82
C ASP A 238 21.59 24.43 -3.09
N HIS A 239 20.50 23.95 -3.72
CA HIS A 239 20.52 23.33 -5.06
C HIS A 239 20.60 24.35 -6.22
N GLY A 240 20.63 25.66 -5.92
CA GLY A 240 20.74 26.71 -6.92
C GLY A 240 19.44 26.98 -7.67
N TRP A 241 18.29 26.59 -7.12
CA TRP A 241 17.00 26.90 -7.73
C TRP A 241 16.80 28.41 -7.70
N THR A 242 16.63 29.00 -8.88
CA THR A 242 16.27 30.42 -8.97
C THR A 242 14.76 30.51 -8.80
N LEU A 243 14.32 30.89 -7.60
CA LEU A 243 12.95 31.35 -7.40
C LEU A 243 12.79 32.58 -8.32
N GLY A 244 12.03 32.41 -9.40
CA GLY A 244 11.64 33.54 -10.26
C GLY A 244 10.98 34.64 -9.41
N PRO A 245 11.06 35.90 -9.88
CA PRO A 245 10.55 37.06 -9.15
C PRO A 245 9.06 36.95 -8.78
#